data_AF-A0A0V1BK77-F1
#
_entry.id   AF-A0A0V1BK77-F1
#
_cell.length_a   1.000
_cell.length_b   1.000
_cell.length_c   1.000
_cell.angle_alpha   90.00
_cell.angle_beta   90.00
_cell.angle_gamma   90.00
#
_symmetry.space_group_name_H-M   'P 1'
#
loop_
_entity.id
_entity.type
_entity.pdbx_description
1 polymer ?
#
loop_
_entity_poly.entity_id
_entity_poly.type
_entity_poly.pdbx_seq_one_letter_code
_entity_poly.pdbx_strand_id
1 'polypeptide(L)'
;MSCINQYAQEVAEVGRSVGVSERDLVACFAGGITSKKAHLAIRLQEPQTLAEAQKLVSKVRRAEEDFHQSRQLHTGNPKLEKSEVTQSINALIREVGKLSLKLEREEPTAVRPARREDGCLNCGGSGHL
;
A
#
# COMPACT_ATOMS: atom_id res chain seq x y z
N MET A 1 4.94 34.17 8.05
CA MET A 1 3.80 34.24 7.11
C MET A 1 4.12 33.37 5.90
N SER A 2 3.24 32.50 5.39
CA SER A 2 3.50 31.77 4.14
C SER A 2 3.37 32.70 2.93
N CYS A 3 4.07 32.42 1.82
CA CYS A 3 4.01 33.23 0.60
C CYS A 3 2.57 33.49 0.11
N ILE A 4 1.70 32.47 0.19
CA ILE A 4 0.28 32.58 -0.15
C ILE A 4 -0.49 33.54 0.76
N ASN A 5 -0.14 33.62 2.05
CA ASN A 5 -0.79 34.56 2.96
C ASN A 5 -0.39 35.99 2.65
N GLN A 6 0.89 36.22 2.32
CA GLN A 6 1.36 37.54 1.92
C GLN A 6 0.69 37.99 0.62
N TYR A 7 0.61 37.09 -0.36
CA TYR A 7 -0.04 37.38 -1.64
C TYR A 7 -1.54 37.67 -1.49
N ALA A 8 -2.27 36.86 -0.72
CA ALA A 8 -3.68 37.11 -0.44
C ALA A 8 -3.89 38.47 0.25
N GLN A 9 -3.00 38.84 1.17
CA GLN A 9 -3.05 40.12 1.85
C GLN A 9 -2.82 41.29 0.88
N GLU A 10 -1.82 41.19 0.00
CA GLU A 10 -1.54 42.20 -1.02
C GLU A 10 -2.74 42.41 -1.96
N VAL A 11 -3.34 41.30 -2.44
CA VAL A 11 -4.56 41.36 -3.26
C VAL A 11 -5.71 42.05 -2.52
N ALA A 12 -5.89 41.75 -1.23
CA ALA A 12 -6.92 42.38 -0.41
C ALA A 12 -6.67 43.88 -0.20
N GLU A 13 -5.41 44.28 0.05
CA GLU A 13 -5.03 45.68 0.27
C GLU A 13 -5.20 46.52 -0.99
N VAL A 14 -4.69 46.03 -2.13
CA VAL A 14 -4.86 46.68 -3.42
C VAL A 14 -6.34 46.79 -3.76
N GLY A 15 -7.09 45.71 -3.61
CA GLY A 15 -8.51 45.71 -3.95
C GLY A 15 -9.35 46.63 -3.06
N ARG A 16 -9.06 46.72 -1.76
CA ARG A 16 -9.72 47.71 -0.88
C ARG A 16 -9.47 49.14 -1.35
N SER A 17 -8.29 49.46 -1.86
CA SER A 17 -7.96 50.81 -2.34
C SER A 17 -8.76 51.25 -3.57
N VAL A 18 -9.28 50.29 -4.34
CA VAL A 18 -10.06 50.55 -5.57
C VAL A 18 -11.53 50.13 -5.46
N GLY A 19 -11.97 49.63 -4.31
CA GLY A 19 -13.37 49.27 -4.05
C GLY A 19 -13.88 48.06 -4.86
N VAL A 20 -13.02 47.10 -5.20
CA VAL A 20 -13.44 45.91 -5.97
C VAL A 20 -14.27 44.94 -5.13
N SER A 21 -15.07 44.11 -5.80
CA SER A 21 -15.91 43.11 -5.13
C SER A 21 -15.10 41.89 -4.68
N GLU A 22 -15.64 41.10 -3.74
CA GLU A 22 -15.04 39.80 -3.35
C GLU A 22 -14.83 38.87 -4.53
N ARG A 23 -15.75 38.88 -5.52
CA ARG A 23 -15.59 38.06 -6.73
C ARG A 23 -14.38 38.49 -7.55
N ASP A 24 -14.13 39.79 -7.67
CA ASP A 24 -12.96 40.31 -8.37
C ASP A 24 -11.67 40.00 -7.59
N LEU A 25 -11.70 40.08 -6.26
CA LEU A 25 -10.58 39.66 -5.42
C LEU A 25 -10.23 38.18 -5.63
N VAL A 26 -11.25 37.31 -5.65
CA VAL A 26 -11.08 35.88 -5.92
C VAL A 26 -10.51 35.65 -7.33
N ALA A 27 -11.01 36.36 -8.34
CA ALA A 27 -10.51 36.26 -9.72
C ALA A 27 -9.04 36.70 -9.83
N CYS A 28 -8.70 37.85 -9.25
CA CYS A 28 -7.33 38.36 -9.20
C CYS A 28 -6.39 37.38 -8.48
N PHE A 29 -6.81 36.89 -7.31
CA PHE A 29 -6.05 35.92 -6.54
C PHE A 29 -5.83 34.62 -7.34
N ALA A 30 -6.89 34.08 -7.94
CA ALA A 30 -6.81 32.87 -8.78
C ALA A 30 -5.90 33.05 -10.00
N GLY A 31 -5.85 34.26 -10.57
CA GLY A 31 -4.98 34.64 -11.68
C GLY A 31 -3.50 34.62 -11.32
N GLY A 32 -3.13 34.94 -10.08
CA GLY A 32 -1.73 34.85 -9.61
C GLY A 32 -1.32 33.47 -9.09
N ILE A 33 -2.24 32.49 -9.02
CA ILE A 33 -1.90 31.13 -8.60
C ILE A 33 -1.16 30.39 -9.72
N THR A 34 0.10 30.06 -9.46
CA THR A 34 0.93 29.26 -10.39
C THR A 34 0.69 27.75 -10.27
N SER A 35 0.21 27.26 -9.13
CA SER A 35 -0.11 25.84 -8.94
C SER A 35 -1.38 25.45 -9.70
N LYS A 36 -1.24 24.57 -10.70
CA LYS A 36 -2.36 24.06 -11.50
C LYS A 36 -3.44 23.41 -10.65
N LYS A 37 -3.06 22.61 -9.63
CA LYS A 37 -4.04 21.96 -8.74
C LYS A 37 -4.79 22.97 -7.88
N ALA A 38 -4.10 23.98 -7.38
CA ALA A 38 -4.72 25.02 -6.56
C ALA A 38 -5.65 25.91 -7.39
N HIS A 39 -5.25 26.30 -8.61
CA HIS A 39 -6.10 27.03 -9.54
C HIS A 39 -7.36 26.22 -9.91
N LEU A 40 -7.21 24.91 -10.18
CA LEU A 40 -8.36 24.02 -10.42
C LEU A 40 -9.28 23.90 -9.20
N ALA A 41 -8.73 23.81 -7.99
CA ALA A 41 -9.52 23.74 -6.78
C ALA A 41 -10.40 25.00 -6.58
N ILE A 42 -9.86 26.19 -6.88
CA ILE A 42 -10.65 27.43 -6.87
C ILE A 42 -11.76 27.37 -7.91
N ARG A 43 -11.46 26.96 -9.15
CA ARG A 43 -12.48 26.87 -10.21
C ARG A 43 -13.58 25.86 -9.91
N LEU A 44 -13.25 24.76 -9.22
CA LEU A 44 -14.22 23.70 -8.90
C LEU A 44 -15.08 24.02 -7.68
N GLN A 45 -14.53 24.71 -6.67
CA GLN A 45 -15.28 25.04 -5.46
C GLN A 45 -15.92 26.42 -5.48
N GLU A 46 -15.58 27.26 -6.45
CA GLU A 46 -16.17 28.58 -6.68
C GLU A 46 -16.33 29.40 -5.38
N PRO A 47 -15.21 29.59 -4.63
CA PRO A 47 -15.25 30.29 -3.34
C PRO A 47 -15.81 31.70 -3.51
N GLN A 48 -16.65 32.11 -2.57
CA GLN A 48 -17.34 33.40 -2.64
C GLN A 48 -16.48 34.54 -2.10
N THR A 49 -15.43 34.21 -1.32
CA THR A 49 -14.56 35.18 -0.67
C THR A 49 -13.08 34.87 -0.89
N LEU A 50 -12.26 35.91 -0.83
CA LEU A 50 -10.80 35.77 -0.92
C LEU A 50 -10.24 34.86 0.19
N ALA A 51 -10.81 34.93 1.39
CA ALA A 51 -10.42 34.10 2.53
C ALA A 51 -10.68 32.59 2.27
N GLU A 52 -11.82 32.26 1.67
CA GLU A 52 -12.12 30.89 1.26
C GLU A 52 -11.15 30.40 0.19
N ALA A 53 -10.90 31.21 -0.85
CA ALA A 53 -9.95 30.89 -1.90
C ALA A 53 -8.54 30.64 -1.32
N GLN A 54 -8.06 31.51 -0.43
CA GLN A 54 -6.79 31.36 0.28
C GLN A 54 -6.72 30.07 1.09
N LYS A 55 -7.81 29.72 1.80
CA LYS A 55 -7.92 28.48 2.57
C LYS A 55 -7.82 27.25 1.66
N LEU A 56 -8.45 27.28 0.48
CA LEU A 56 -8.35 26.20 -0.50
C LEU A 56 -6.93 26.01 -1.01
N VAL A 57 -6.26 27.08 -1.43
CA VAL A 57 -4.87 27.01 -1.88
C VAL A 57 -3.96 26.47 -0.78
N SER A 58 -4.19 26.90 0.47
CA SER A 58 -3.43 26.42 1.62
C SER A 58 -3.62 24.93 1.89
N LYS A 59 -4.84 24.40 1.72
CA LYS A 59 -5.14 22.97 1.84
C LYS A 59 -4.47 22.16 0.74
N VAL A 60 -4.55 22.63 -0.51
CA VAL A 60 -3.92 21.95 -1.65
C VAL A 60 -2.41 21.87 -1.46
N ARG A 61 -1.77 22.98 -1.10
CA ARG A 61 -0.33 23.01 -0.84
C ARG A 61 0.08 22.00 0.24
N ARG A 62 -0.63 21.96 1.37
CA ARG A 62 -0.37 20.99 2.44
C ARG A 62 -0.51 19.55 1.97
N ALA A 63 -1.59 19.25 1.24
CA ALA A 63 -1.80 17.90 0.70
C ALA A 63 -0.68 17.49 -0.30
N GLU A 64 -0.14 18.43 -1.07
CA GLU A 64 1.02 18.17 -1.93
C GLU A 64 2.29 17.90 -1.12
N GLU A 65 2.56 18.69 -0.08
CA GLU A 65 3.68 18.50 0.84
C GLU A 65 3.60 17.13 1.55
N ASP A 66 2.43 16.77 2.08
CA ASP A 66 2.19 15.48 2.74
C ASP A 66 2.40 14.31 1.77
N PHE A 67 1.93 14.44 0.52
CA PHE A 67 2.15 13.43 -0.51
C PHE A 67 3.63 13.29 -0.87
N HIS A 68 4.35 14.41 -1.01
CA HIS A 68 5.79 14.39 -1.26
C HIS A 68 6.56 13.77 -0.10
N GLN A 69 6.21 14.08 1.15
CA GLN A 69 6.84 13.53 2.33
C GLN A 69 6.56 12.03 2.46
N SER A 70 5.32 11.59 2.27
CA SER A 70 4.96 10.17 2.24
C SER A 70 5.73 9.42 1.15
N ARG A 71 5.79 9.96 -0.07
CA ARG A 71 6.57 9.36 -1.15
C ARG A 71 8.06 9.31 -0.82
N GLN A 72 8.63 10.34 -0.18
CA GLN A 72 10.03 10.32 0.25
C GLN A 72 10.29 9.24 1.30
N LEU A 73 9.41 9.06 2.30
CA LEU A 73 9.52 7.98 3.28
C LEU A 73 9.52 6.59 2.60
N HIS A 74 8.64 6.38 1.61
CA HIS A 74 8.59 5.14 0.84
C HIS A 74 9.77 4.98 -0.14
N THR A 75 10.48 6.06 -0.47
CA THR A 75 11.71 6.02 -1.29
C THR A 75 12.97 5.89 -0.42
N GLY A 76 12.83 6.06 0.90
CA GLY A 76 13.87 5.86 1.90
C GLY A 76 14.23 4.38 2.08
N ASN A 77 15.16 3.91 1.24
CA ASN A 77 15.90 2.66 1.36
C ASN A 77 15.04 1.37 1.46
N PRO A 78 14.43 0.90 0.35
CA PRO A 78 13.77 -0.42 0.29
C PRO A 78 14.72 -1.62 0.47
N LYS A 79 16.02 -1.39 0.69
CA LYS A 79 17.05 -2.43 0.71
C LYS A 79 17.04 -3.27 1.99
N LEU A 80 16.54 -2.73 3.11
CA LEU A 80 16.42 -3.48 4.37
C LEU A 80 15.17 -4.36 4.38
N GLU A 81 13.99 -3.80 4.05
CA GLU A 81 12.73 -4.55 4.02
C GLU A 81 12.72 -5.68 2.96
N LYS A 82 13.28 -5.45 1.77
CA LYS A 82 13.37 -6.53 0.76
C LYS A 82 14.21 -7.72 1.25
N SER A 83 15.26 -7.48 2.04
CA SER A 83 16.09 -8.55 2.59
C SER A 83 15.33 -9.36 3.63
N GLU A 84 14.61 -8.70 4.52
CA GLU A 84 13.89 -9.34 5.63
C GLU A 84 12.69 -10.14 5.13
N VAL A 85 11.91 -9.59 4.19
CA VAL A 85 10.80 -10.32 3.55
C VAL A 85 11.32 -11.53 2.76
N THR A 86 12.42 -11.37 2.03
CA THR A 86 13.03 -12.49 1.28
C THR A 86 13.59 -13.57 2.21
N GLN A 87 14.20 -13.19 3.33
CA GLN A 87 14.66 -14.14 4.35
C GLN A 87 13.49 -14.89 5.00
N SER A 88 12.39 -14.19 5.31
CA SER A 88 11.19 -14.78 5.88
C SER A 88 10.54 -15.79 4.92
N ILE A 89 10.42 -15.45 3.64
CA ILE A 89 9.90 -16.37 2.61
C ILE A 89 10.79 -17.61 2.49
N ASN A 90 12.12 -17.43 2.45
CA ASN A 90 13.05 -18.57 2.37
C ASN A 90 13.01 -19.46 3.62
N ALA A 91 12.81 -18.89 4.81
CA ALA A 91 12.64 -19.64 6.05
C ALA A 91 11.34 -20.48 6.01
N LEU A 92 10.24 -19.90 5.54
CA LEU A 92 8.96 -20.59 5.39
C LEU A 92 9.05 -21.75 4.39
N ILE A 93 9.66 -21.53 3.22
CA ILE A 93 9.87 -22.59 2.21
C ILE A 93 10.63 -23.78 2.82
N ARG A 94 11.67 -23.50 3.62
CA ARG A 94 12.45 -24.54 4.31
C ARG A 94 11.64 -25.28 5.37
N GLU A 95 10.78 -24.60 6.10
CA GLU A 95 9.94 -25.23 7.11
C GLU A 95 8.89 -26.15 6.48
N VAL A 96 8.19 -25.66 5.44
CA VAL A 96 7.22 -26.44 4.68
C VAL A 96 7.89 -27.69 4.08
N GLY A 97 9.08 -27.57 3.49
CA GLY A 97 9.81 -28.73 2.96
C GLY A 97 10.18 -29.77 4.02
N LYS A 98 10.53 -29.33 5.25
CA LYS A 98 10.77 -30.25 6.37
C LYS A 98 9.50 -30.95 6.83
N LEU A 99 8.36 -30.25 6.83
CA LEU A 99 7.06 -30.82 7.17
C LEU A 99 6.60 -31.82 6.11
N SER A 100 6.75 -31.52 4.82
CA SER A 100 6.47 -32.45 3.71
C SER A 100 7.27 -33.74 3.84
N LEU A 101 8.58 -33.65 4.08
CA LEU A 101 9.44 -34.83 4.25
C LEU A 101 9.06 -35.68 5.48
N LYS A 102 8.66 -35.02 6.57
CA LYS A 102 8.17 -35.71 7.77
C LYS A 102 6.84 -36.41 7.50
N LEU A 103 5.94 -35.77 6.76
CA LEU A 103 4.65 -36.33 6.38
C LEU A 103 4.78 -37.52 5.43
N GLU A 104 5.74 -37.49 4.49
CA GLU A 104 6.07 -38.65 3.65
C GLU A 104 6.69 -39.82 4.44
N ARG A 105 7.37 -39.55 5.56
CA ARG A 105 7.91 -40.58 6.46
C ARG A 105 6.89 -41.18 7.42
N GLU A 106 5.83 -40.43 7.74
CA GLU A 106 4.77 -40.82 8.66
C GLU A 106 3.59 -41.50 7.92
N GLU A 107 3.64 -41.64 6.59
CA GLU A 107 2.68 -42.45 5.82
C GLU A 107 2.67 -43.88 6.38
N PRO A 108 1.54 -44.38 6.93
CA PRO A 108 1.53 -45.65 7.64
C PRO A 108 1.78 -46.82 6.69
N THR A 109 2.94 -47.48 6.82
CA THR A 109 3.10 -48.86 6.33
C THR A 109 2.19 -49.75 7.18
N ALA A 110 0.94 -49.91 6.76
CA ALA A 110 -0.04 -50.75 7.42
C ALA A 110 0.47 -52.21 7.49
N VAL A 111 0.84 -52.58 8.72
CA VAL A 111 1.06 -53.90 9.29
C VAL A 111 0.40 -55.05 8.51
N ARG A 112 1.19 -56.00 8.03
CA ARG A 112 0.73 -57.39 7.88
C ARG A 112 1.30 -58.23 9.01
N PRO A 113 0.47 -58.84 9.89
CA PRO A 113 0.97 -59.67 10.97
C PRO A 113 1.39 -61.05 10.44
N ALA A 114 2.52 -61.53 10.94
CA ALA A 114 3.01 -62.88 10.74
C ALA A 114 2.02 -63.91 11.31
N ARG A 115 1.54 -64.84 10.48
CA ARG A 115 0.97 -66.10 10.99
C ARG A 115 2.09 -67.13 11.07
N ARG A 116 2.34 -67.59 12.30
CA ARG A 116 3.28 -68.66 12.62
C ARG A 116 2.72 -70.02 12.22
N GLU A 117 3.68 -70.91 11.96
CA GLU A 117 3.59 -72.31 11.52
C GLU A 117 2.77 -73.19 12.48
N ASP A 118 2.00 -74.14 11.92
CA ASP A 118 1.99 -75.53 12.39
C ASP A 118 1.43 -76.48 11.30
N GLY A 119 2.09 -77.62 11.09
CA GLY A 119 1.54 -78.76 10.34
C GLY A 119 2.18 -79.08 8.98
N CYS A 120 3.29 -79.80 8.98
CA CYS A 120 3.76 -80.60 7.84
C CYS A 120 3.14 -82.02 7.94
N LEU A 121 2.26 -82.38 7.01
CA LEU A 121 1.89 -83.77 6.73
C LEU A 121 1.96 -84.00 5.22
N ASN A 122 3.07 -84.55 4.75
CA ASN A 122 3.12 -85.21 3.45
C ASN A 122 2.43 -86.57 3.58
N CYS A 123 1.49 -86.91 2.68
CA CYS A 123 1.37 -88.21 2.01
C CYS A 123 0.06 -88.32 1.18
N GLY A 124 0.20 -88.63 -0.12
CA GLY A 124 -0.80 -89.40 -0.88
C GLY A 124 -1.62 -88.64 -1.93
N GLY A 125 -1.18 -88.67 -3.19
CA GLY A 125 -1.97 -88.21 -4.33
C GLY A 125 -1.45 -88.77 -5.65
N SER A 126 -1.61 -90.08 -5.85
CA SER A 126 -1.45 -90.74 -7.16
C SER A 126 -2.56 -90.25 -8.10
N GLY A 127 -2.20 -89.80 -9.30
CA GLY A 127 -3.16 -89.28 -10.29
C GLY A 127 -2.56 -89.23 -11.69
N HIS A 128 -2.92 -90.25 -12.47
CA HIS A 128 -2.58 -90.53 -13.86
C HIS A 128 -2.95 -89.40 -14.84
N LEU A 129 -2.03 -89.03 -15.73
CA LEU A 129 -2.13 -89.00 -17.22
C LEU A 129 -1.03 -88.11 -17.82
#